data_AF-Q49VC8-F1
#
_entry.id   AF-Q49VC8-F1
#
_cell.length_a   1.000
_cell.length_b   1.000
_cell.length_c   1.000
_cell.angle_alpha   90.00
_cell.angle_beta   90.00
_cell.angle_gamma   90.00
#
_symmetry.space_group_name_H-M   'P 1'
#
loop_
_entity.id
_entity.type
_entity.pdbx_description
1 polymer ?
#
loop_
_entity_poly.entity_id
_entity_poly.type
_entity_poly.pdbx_seq_one_letter_code
_entity_poly.pdbx_strand_id
1 'polypeptide(L)' 'MIIYKQAFENGNPIYEIITKTFKTISVKFDESFNTNELYKLLSLLENDVDNMKLSY' A
#
# COMPACT_ATOMS: atom_id res chain seq x y z
N MET A 1 -8.73 -3.14 -4.40
CA MET A 1 -7.26 -3.21 -4.18
C MET A 1 -6.87 -4.53 -3.50
N ILE A 2 -5.70 -5.13 -3.77
CA ILE A 2 -5.23 -6.36 -3.06
C ILE A 2 -3.92 -6.05 -2.32
N ILE A 3 -3.86 -6.43 -1.04
CA ILE A 3 -2.69 -6.22 -0.18
C ILE A 3 -1.97 -7.54 0.01
N TYR A 4 -0.67 -7.54 -0.27
CA TYR A 4 0.20 -8.68 -0.07
C TYR A 4 1.43 -8.25 0.75
N LYS A 5 1.72 -8.97 1.84
CA LYS A 5 2.94 -8.73 2.61
C LYS A 5 4.10 -9.44 1.91
N GLN A 6 5.03 -8.68 1.37
CA GLN A 6 6.06 -9.24 0.50
C GLN A 6 7.35 -9.60 1.25
N ALA A 7 7.79 -8.77 2.19
CA ALA A 7 9.07 -8.96 2.89
C ALA A 7 9.19 -8.13 4.18
N PHE A 8 10.34 -8.26 4.83
CA PHE A 8 10.84 -7.32 5.84
C PHE A 8 12.18 -6.76 5.37
N GLU A 9 12.39 -5.46 5.51
CA GLU A 9 13.68 -4.81 5.25
C GLU A 9 14.10 -4.03 6.50
N ASN A 10 15.27 -4.34 7.05
CA ASN A 10 15.80 -3.74 8.28
C ASN A 10 14.81 -3.76 9.47
N GLY A 11 14.07 -4.86 9.65
CA GLY A 11 13.07 -5.02 10.72
C GLY A 11 11.67 -4.51 10.37
N ASN A 12 11.55 -3.68 9.33
CA ASN A 12 10.30 -3.04 8.93
C ASN A 12 9.55 -3.87 7.88
N PRO A 13 8.24 -4.13 8.06
CA PRO A 13 7.45 -4.86 7.08
C PRO A 13 7.24 -4.04 5.80
N ILE A 14 7.38 -4.70 4.65
CA ILE A 14 7.03 -4.16 3.33
C ILE A 14 5.71 -4.77 2.87
N TYR A 15 4.76 -3.90 2.55
CA TYR A 15 3.49 -4.28 1.97
C TYR A 15 3.43 -3.84 0.51
N GLU A 16 3.11 -4.77 -0.36
CA GLU A 16 2.76 -4.49 -1.74
C GLU A 16 1.26 -4.40 -1.90
N ILE A 17 0.86 -3.43 -2.70
CA ILE A 17 -0.52 -3.10 -2.98
C ILE A 17 -0.68 -3.17 -4.49
N ILE A 18 -1.54 -4.07 -4.95
CA ILE A 18 -1.92 -4.19 -6.36
C ILE A 18 -3.14 -3.31 -6.57
N THR A 19 -3.01 -2.36 -7.51
CA THR A 19 -4.03 -1.35 -7.82
C THR A 19 -4.42 -1.44 -9.29
N LYS A 20 -5.48 -0.74 -9.71
CA LYS A 20 -5.87 -0.69 -11.13
C LYS A 20 -4.99 0.29 -11.92
N THR A 21 -4.59 1.39 -11.29
CA THR A 21 -3.83 2.48 -11.91
C THR A 21 -2.33 2.17 -11.99
N PHE A 22 -1.78 1.55 -10.94
CA PHE A 22 -0.38 1.14 -10.85
C PHE A 22 -0.27 -0.38 -10.82
N LYS A 23 0.75 -0.93 -11.49
CA LYS A 23 1.05 -2.37 -11.48
C LYS A 23 1.29 -2.89 -10.06
N THR A 24 2.08 -2.15 -9.27
CA THR A 24 2.32 -2.38 -7.84
C THR A 24 2.73 -1.07 -7.15
N ILE A 25 2.28 -0.86 -5.91
CA ILE A 25 2.79 0.16 -4.98
C ILE A 25 3.40 -0.58 -3.78
N SER A 26 4.64 -0.25 -3.41
CA SER A 26 5.29 -0.80 -2.22
C SER A 26 5.36 0.27 -1.14
N VAL A 27 4.93 -0.08 0.08
CA VAL A 27 4.94 0.82 1.23
C VAL A 27 5.70 0.18 2.38
N LYS A 28 6.58 0.97 3.00
CA LYS A 28 7.36 0.61 4.19
C LYS A 28 6.78 1.32 5.40
N PHE A 29 6.61 0.61 6.49
CA PHE A 29 6.16 1.16 7.76
C PHE A 29 7.10 0.76 8.88
N ASP A 30 7.11 1.54 9.96
CA ASP A 30 7.81 1.15 11.17
C ASP A 30 7.15 -0.05 11.88
N GLU A 31 7.86 -0.60 12.87
CA GLU A 31 7.41 -1.76 13.65
C GLU A 31 6.13 -1.51 14.48
N SER A 32 5.75 -0.24 14.71
CA SER A 32 4.54 0.12 15.48
C SER A 32 3.28 0.08 14.62
N PHE A 33 3.44 0.08 13.29
CA PHE A 33 2.34 0.14 12.36
C PHE A 33 1.69 -1.24 12.16
N ASN A 34 0.52 -1.41 12.78
CA ASN A 34 -0.20 -2.68 12.77
C ASN A 34 -1.08 -2.83 11.52
N THR A 35 -1.64 -4.03 11.36
CA THR A 35 -2.46 -4.38 10.19
C THR A 35 -3.76 -3.56 10.10
N ASN A 36 -4.35 -3.14 11.23
CA ASN A 36 -5.57 -2.32 11.21
C ASN A 36 -5.29 -0.90 10.70
N GLU A 37 -4.19 -0.29 11.15
CA GLU A 37 -3.72 1.01 10.66
C GLU A 37 -3.45 0.97 9.15
N LEU A 38 -2.86 -0.14 8.66
CA LEU A 38 -2.67 -0.39 7.24
C LEU A 38 -3.98 -0.42 6.47
N TYR A 39 -4.95 -1.23 6.88
CA TYR A 39 -6.26 -1.26 6.21
C TYR A 39 -6.95 0.11 6.20
N LYS A 40 -6.83 0.87 7.30
CA LYS A 40 -7.39 2.22 7.39
C LYS A 40 -6.74 3.18 6.40
N LEU A 41 -5.40 3.26 6.37
CA LEU A 41 -4.66 4.07 5.39
C LEU A 41 -5.07 3.72 3.95
N LEU A 42 -5.19 2.44 3.69
CA LEU A 42 -5.51 1.93 2.36
C LEU A 42 -6.93 2.22 1.91
N SER A 43 -7.91 2.18 2.83
CA SER A 43 -9.27 2.62 2.52
C SER A 43 -9.35 4.10 2.15
N LEU A 44 -8.49 4.94 2.74
CA LEU A 44 -8.41 6.36 2.41
C LEU A 44 -7.81 6.57 1.02
N LEU A 45 -6.77 5.79 0.69
CA LEU A 45 -6.06 5.92 -0.58
C LEU A 45 -6.77 5.26 -1.76
N GLU A 46 -7.68 4.31 -1.54
CA GLU A 46 -8.30 3.52 -2.61
C GLU A 46 -8.96 4.40 -3.68
N ASN A 47 -9.80 5.36 -3.25
CA ASN A 47 -10.49 6.23 -4.19
C ASN A 47 -9.54 7.21 -4.91
N ASP A 48 -8.53 7.72 -4.21
CA ASP A 48 -7.57 8.65 -4.80
C ASP A 48 -6.65 7.96 -5.81
N VAL A 49 -6.23 6.73 -5.52
CA VAL A 49 -5.36 5.92 -6.39
C VAL A 49 -6.12 5.42 -7.62
N ASP A 50 -7.36 4.92 -7.45
CA ASP A 50 -8.16 4.43 -8.58
C ASP A 50 -8.58 5.56 -9.54
N ASN A 51 -8.69 6.80 -9.05
CA ASN A 51 -9.04 7.97 -9.88
C ASN A 51 -7.85 8.85 -10.28
N MET A 52 -6.62 8.44 -9.96
CA MET A 52 -5.45 9.24 -10.30
C MET A 52 -5.31 9.34 -11.83
N LYS A 53 -5.43 10.57 -12.35
CA LYS A 53 -5.23 10.84 -13.77
C LYS A 53 -3.74 10.86 -14.09
N LEU A 54 -3.28 9.84 -14.80
CA LEU A 54 -1.94 9.78 -15.35
C LEU A 54 -1.90 10.55 -16.66
N SER A 55 -1.11 11.62 -16.73
CA SER A 55 -0.71 12.23 -18.00
C SER A 55 0.52 11.50 -18.51
N TYR A 56 0.34 10.72 -19.58
CA TYR A 56 1.44 10.08 -20.32
C TYR A 56 2.11 11.07 -21.27
#